data_AF-A0A166SXN4-F1
#
_entry.id   AF-A0A166SXN4-F1
#
_cell.length_a   1.000
_cell.length_b   1.000
_cell.length_c   1.000
_cell.angle_alpha   90.00
_cell.angle_beta   90.00
_cell.angle_gamma   90.00
#
_symmetry.space_group_name_H-M   'P 1'
#
loop_
_entity.id
_entity.type
_entity.pdbx_description
1 polymer ?
#
loop_
_entity_poly.entity_id
_entity_poly.type
_entity_poly.pdbx_seq_one_letter_code
_entity_poly.pdbx_strand_id
1 'polypeptide(L)'
;MLDFQNSTATTASPATTLLEAVTNSLAARGLIPEDKPVHSLPAQFTADRLAGIELVQKGDGWIGNVIFDMPFGDPDVLTTRENLILPTRRAAFDHAAAIVVEVLTGVRELPFEYADRRPRYRTA
;
A
#
# COMPACT_ATOMS: atom_id res chain seq x y z
N MET A 1 44.17 -18.83 4.26
CA MET A 1 44.31 -18.34 2.88
C MET A 1 42.90 -18.30 2.30
N LEU A 2 42.46 -17.09 1.92
CA LEU A 2 41.18 -16.79 1.24
C LEU A 2 41.14 -17.54 -0.12
N ASP A 3 40.01 -17.81 -0.80
CA ASP A 3 39.11 -16.83 -1.39
C ASP A 3 37.81 -17.48 -1.95
N PHE A 4 36.70 -16.75 -1.77
CA PHE A 4 35.57 -16.44 -2.69
C PHE A 4 34.84 -17.55 -3.47
N GLN A 5 33.57 -17.82 -3.10
CA GLN A 5 32.33 -17.25 -3.65
C GLN A 5 31.93 -17.76 -5.04
N ASN A 6 30.76 -18.40 -5.11
CA ASN A 6 29.85 -18.14 -6.22
C ASN A 6 28.41 -18.07 -5.69
N SER A 7 28.10 -16.93 -5.06
CA SER A 7 26.75 -16.48 -4.81
C SER A 7 26.08 -16.23 -6.15
N THR A 8 25.28 -17.18 -6.63
CA THR A 8 24.27 -16.89 -7.65
C THR A 8 23.11 -16.15 -6.98
N ALA A 9 23.39 -14.91 -6.56
CA ALA A 9 22.37 -13.94 -6.24
C ALA A 9 21.67 -13.56 -7.55
N THR A 10 20.67 -14.36 -7.94
CA THR A 10 19.60 -13.91 -8.82
C THR A 10 19.08 -12.60 -8.24
N THR A 11 19.51 -11.49 -8.82
CA THR A 11 19.06 -10.15 -8.46
C THR A 11 17.65 -10.01 -9.00
N ALA A 12 16.68 -10.60 -8.28
CA ALA A 12 15.29 -10.20 -8.42
C ALA A 12 15.28 -8.70 -8.06
N SER A 13 15.07 -7.84 -9.06
CA SER A 13 14.73 -6.45 -8.78
C SER A 13 13.59 -6.46 -7.76
N PRO A 14 13.71 -5.78 -6.61
CA PRO A 14 12.67 -5.81 -5.60
C PRO A 14 11.39 -5.35 -6.28
N ALA A 15 10.40 -6.24 -6.36
CA ALA A 15 9.09 -5.86 -6.86
C ALA A 15 8.59 -4.75 -5.94
N THR A 16 8.55 -3.51 -6.45
CA THR A 16 8.10 -2.35 -5.69
C THR A 16 6.78 -2.68 -5.03
N THR A 17 6.75 -2.61 -3.70
CA THR A 17 5.53 -2.95 -2.97
C THR A 17 4.43 -1.95 -3.31
N LEU A 18 3.16 -2.34 -3.19
CA LEU A 18 2.05 -1.43 -3.45
C LEU A 18 2.13 -0.18 -2.56
N LEU A 19 2.61 -0.34 -1.33
CA LEU A 19 2.90 0.76 -0.41
C LEU A 19 4.01 1.68 -0.96
N GLU A 20 5.15 1.12 -1.38
CA GLU A 20 6.24 1.89 -1.99
C GLU A 20 5.78 2.66 -3.24
N ALA A 21 4.92 2.06 -4.07
CA ALA A 21 4.40 2.73 -5.25
C ALA A 21 3.57 3.98 -4.87
N VAL A 22 2.76 3.89 -3.82
CA VAL A 22 1.97 5.02 -3.29
C VAL A 22 2.88 6.07 -2.63
N THR A 23 3.78 5.66 -1.73
CA THR A 23 4.65 6.59 -1.00
C THR A 23 5.61 7.31 -1.94
N ASN A 24 6.22 6.61 -2.90
CA ASN A 24 7.09 7.23 -3.91
C ASN A 24 6.33 8.22 -4.79
N SER A 25 5.08 7.93 -5.14
CA SER A 25 4.26 8.84 -5.95
C SER A 25 3.91 10.12 -5.18
N LEU A 26 3.65 10.03 -3.88
CA LEU A 26 3.40 11.19 -3.02
C LEU A 26 4.68 12.00 -2.77
N ALA A 27 5.79 11.32 -2.47
CA ALA A 27 7.08 11.95 -2.27
C ALA A 27 7.57 12.69 -3.52
N ALA A 28 7.45 12.08 -4.70
CA ALA A 28 7.83 12.69 -5.97
C ALA A 28 7.02 13.97 -6.29
N ARG A 29 5.86 14.15 -5.66
CA ARG A 29 5.00 15.33 -5.81
C ARG A 29 5.14 16.33 -4.68
N GLY A 30 5.98 16.06 -3.68
CA GLY A 30 6.14 16.91 -2.50
C GLY A 30 4.86 17.01 -1.65
N LEU A 31 4.01 15.96 -1.68
CA LEU A 31 2.72 15.96 -0.97
C LEU A 31 2.81 15.39 0.45
N ILE A 32 3.98 14.94 0.87
CA ILE A 32 4.21 14.46 2.24
C ILE A 32 4.65 15.68 3.07
N PRO A 33 3.82 16.18 3.99
CA PRO A 33 4.21 17.30 4.87
C PRO A 33 5.38 16.89 5.77
N GLU A 34 6.24 17.86 6.12
CA GLU A 34 7.35 17.64 7.07
C GLU A 34 6.84 17.34 8.48
N ASP A 35 5.72 17.97 8.86
CA ASP A 35 5.04 17.73 10.13
C ASP A 35 4.02 16.60 10.00
N LYS A 36 3.90 15.79 11.07
CA LYS A 36 2.93 14.69 11.14
C LYS A 36 1.50 15.25 11.08
N PRO A 37 0.71 14.92 10.05
CA PRO A 37 -0.61 15.50 9.88
C PRO A 37 -1.60 14.91 10.88
N VAL A 38 -2.61 15.70 11.24
CA VAL A 38 -3.77 15.22 12.00
C VAL A 38 -4.68 14.46 11.04
N HIS A 39 -4.96 13.19 11.33
CA HIS A 39 -5.88 12.35 10.57
C HIS A 39 -7.04 11.85 11.45
N SER A 40 -8.10 11.35 10.81
CA SER A 40 -9.29 10.88 11.52
C SER A 40 -9.13 9.49 12.15
N LEU A 41 -8.03 8.80 11.83
CA LEU A 41 -7.71 7.47 12.37
C LEU A 41 -7.27 7.54 13.84
N PRO A 42 -7.50 6.46 14.61
CA PRO A 42 -7.00 6.35 15.99
C PRO A 42 -5.48 6.60 16.09
N ALA A 43 -5.03 7.15 17.23
CA ALA A 43 -3.68 7.68 17.42
C ALA A 43 -2.54 6.67 17.19
N GLN A 44 -2.83 5.38 17.26
CA GLN A 44 -1.88 4.31 17.00
C GLN A 44 -1.59 4.08 15.50
N PHE A 45 -2.47 4.53 14.60
CA PHE A 45 -2.32 4.34 13.16
C PHE A 45 -1.56 5.50 12.57
N THR A 46 -0.28 5.31 12.35
CA THR A 46 0.64 6.39 12.07
C THR A 46 1.53 6.04 10.89
N ALA A 47 2.04 7.06 10.20
CA ALA A 47 2.91 6.88 9.03
C ALA A 47 4.11 5.98 9.32
N ASP A 48 4.71 6.12 10.49
CA ASP A 48 5.85 5.34 10.96
C ASP A 48 5.56 3.85 11.17
N ARG A 49 4.27 3.48 11.23
CA ARG A 49 3.82 2.10 11.40
C ARG A 49 3.25 1.49 10.13
N LEU A 50 3.23 2.20 8.99
CA LEU A 50 2.75 1.61 7.74
C LEU A 50 3.68 0.48 7.28
N ALA A 51 3.14 -0.73 7.18
CA ALA A 51 3.88 -1.92 6.80
C ALA A 51 3.57 -2.41 5.38
N GLY A 52 2.35 -2.19 4.88
CA GLY A 52 2.00 -2.63 3.53
C GLY A 52 0.59 -2.32 3.07
N ILE A 53 0.33 -2.62 1.79
CA ILE A 53 -1.01 -2.69 1.20
C ILE A 53 -1.21 -4.10 0.65
N GLU A 54 -2.31 -4.74 1.02
CA GLU A 54 -2.69 -6.07 0.54
C GLU A 54 -4.06 -6.01 -0.15
N LEU A 55 -4.18 -6.71 -1.29
CA LEU A 55 -5.46 -6.83 -2.00
C LEU A 55 -5.94 -8.27 -1.92
N VAL A 56 -7.05 -8.50 -1.21
CA VAL A 56 -7.61 -9.83 -0.99
C VAL A 56 -8.87 -10.00 -1.83
N GLN A 57 -8.92 -11.04 -2.66
CA GLN A 57 -10.15 -11.41 -3.35
C GLN A 57 -11.11 -12.11 -2.39
N LYS A 58 -12.36 -11.65 -2.31
CA LYS A 58 -13.41 -12.24 -1.47
C LYS A 58 -14.70 -12.38 -2.28
N GLY A 59 -15.03 -13.62 -2.66
CA GLY A 59 -16.10 -13.91 -3.61
C GLY A 59 -15.84 -13.25 -4.97
N ASP A 60 -16.82 -12.54 -5.49
CA ASP A 60 -16.75 -11.84 -6.78
C ASP A 60 -16.13 -10.43 -6.68
N GLY A 61 -15.65 -10.03 -5.50
CA GLY A 61 -15.07 -8.72 -5.27
C GLY A 61 -13.70 -8.75 -4.58
N TRP A 62 -13.23 -7.56 -4.23
CA TRP A 62 -11.89 -7.30 -3.74
C TRP A 62 -11.92 -6.42 -2.50
N ILE A 63 -11.02 -6.70 -1.57
CA ILE A 63 -10.80 -5.90 -0.35
C ILE A 63 -9.39 -5.33 -0.44
N GLY A 64 -9.24 -4.05 -0.11
CA GLY A 64 -7.94 -3.40 0.04
C GLY A 64 -7.62 -3.18 1.51
N ASN A 65 -6.63 -3.89 2.02
CA ASN A 65 -6.16 -3.80 3.40
C ASN A 65 -4.92 -2.91 3.48
N VAL A 66 -4.85 -2.09 4.53
CA VAL A 66 -3.63 -1.38 4.92
C VAL A 66 -3.09 -2.04 6.18
N ILE A 67 -1.84 -2.50 6.10
CA ILE A 67 -1.16 -3.23 7.16
C ILE A 67 -0.37 -2.21 7.98
N PHE A 68 -0.53 -2.26 9.30
CA PHE A 68 0.25 -1.48 10.24
C PHE A 68 1.04 -2.40 11.16
N ASP A 69 2.30 -2.08 11.43
CA ASP A 69 3.12 -2.75 12.43
C ASP A 69 2.72 -2.26 13.83
N MET A 70 1.95 -3.07 14.55
CA MET A 70 1.41 -2.75 15.86
C MET A 70 2.11 -3.55 16.96
N PRO A 71 2.31 -2.97 18.16
CA PRO A 71 2.86 -3.73 19.28
C PRO A 71 1.95 -4.92 19.62
N PHE A 72 2.58 -6.03 20.01
CA PHE A 72 1.94 -7.31 20.31
C PHE A 72 0.66 -7.14 21.15
N GLY A 73 -0.49 -7.57 20.62
CA GLY A 73 -1.78 -7.58 21.32
C GLY A 73 -2.90 -6.79 20.65
N ASP A 74 -2.59 -5.92 19.68
CA ASP A 74 -3.59 -5.23 18.87
C ASP A 74 -3.77 -5.91 17.50
N PRO A 75 -4.99 -5.98 16.93
CA PRO A 75 -5.20 -6.61 15.62
C PRO A 75 -4.44 -5.87 14.49
N ASP A 76 -3.53 -6.60 13.83
CA ASP A 76 -2.52 -6.16 12.83
C ASP A 76 -3.02 -5.59 11.50
N VAL A 77 -4.33 -5.43 11.33
CA VAL A 77 -4.87 -5.00 10.04
C VAL A 77 -5.90 -3.95 10.31
N LEU A 78 -5.66 -2.74 9.83
CA LEU A 78 -6.75 -1.87 9.43
C LEU A 78 -7.37 -2.53 8.19
N THR A 79 -8.08 -3.63 8.43
CA THR A 79 -9.25 -3.95 7.64
C THR A 79 -10.10 -2.73 7.86
N THR A 80 -10.37 -1.98 6.79
CA THR A 80 -11.32 -0.89 6.89
C THR A 80 -12.49 -1.41 7.72
N ARG A 81 -12.95 -0.66 8.73
CA ARG A 81 -14.12 -1.06 9.54
C ARG A 81 -15.31 -1.47 8.65
N GLU A 82 -15.27 -1.04 7.40
CA GLU A 82 -15.99 -1.57 6.27
C GLU A 82 -15.23 -2.78 5.68
N ASN A 83 -15.73 -4.01 5.85
CA ASN A 83 -15.43 -5.11 4.94
C ASN A 83 -15.98 -4.76 3.53
N LEU A 84 -15.48 -3.68 2.93
CA LEU A 84 -15.99 -3.09 1.72
C LEU A 84 -15.48 -3.93 0.56
N ILE A 85 -16.32 -4.87 0.15
CA ILE A 85 -16.07 -5.69 -1.03
C ILE A 85 -16.33 -4.81 -2.25
N LEU A 86 -15.25 -4.42 -2.91
CA LEU A 86 -15.27 -3.57 -4.08
C LEU A 86 -15.30 -4.41 -5.35
N PRO A 87 -16.01 -3.97 -6.40
CA PRO A 87 -16.26 -4.79 -7.59
C PRO A 87 -14.99 -5.05 -8.42
N THR A 88 -13.92 -4.29 -8.22
CA THR A 88 -12.69 -4.44 -8.98
C THR A 88 -11.46 -4.33 -8.09
N ARG A 89 -10.39 -5.03 -8.48
CA ARG A 89 -9.07 -4.93 -7.84
C ARG A 89 -8.55 -3.49 -7.81
N ARG A 90 -8.81 -2.72 -8.88
CA ARG A 90 -8.44 -1.30 -8.94
C ARG A 90 -9.17 -0.48 -7.89
N ALA A 91 -10.49 -0.64 -7.75
CA ALA A 91 -11.25 0.05 -6.72
C ALA A 91 -10.74 -0.29 -5.31
N ALA A 92 -10.42 -1.56 -5.05
CA ALA A 92 -9.81 -1.99 -3.78
C ALA A 92 -8.44 -1.34 -3.53
N PHE A 93 -7.60 -1.24 -4.57
CA PHE A 93 -6.34 -0.51 -4.48
C PHE A 93 -6.56 0.98 -4.21
N ASP A 94 -7.42 1.65 -4.97
CA ASP A 94 -7.70 3.08 -4.81
C ASP A 94 -8.24 3.36 -3.39
N HIS A 95 -9.09 2.48 -2.87
CA HIS A 95 -9.58 2.59 -1.49
C HIS A 95 -8.45 2.47 -0.45
N ALA A 96 -7.57 1.47 -0.58
CA ALA A 96 -6.44 1.30 0.33
C ALA A 96 -5.40 2.43 0.21
N ALA A 97 -5.13 2.87 -1.01
CA ALA A 97 -4.23 3.97 -1.29
C ALA A 97 -4.76 5.28 -0.70
N ALA A 98 -6.07 5.56 -0.77
CA ALA A 98 -6.67 6.73 -0.14
C ALA A 98 -6.48 6.75 1.39
N ILE A 99 -6.52 5.58 2.04
CA ILE A 99 -6.22 5.45 3.49
C ILE A 99 -4.75 5.78 3.75
N VAL A 100 -3.83 5.27 2.93
CA VAL A 100 -2.40 5.60 3.04
C VAL A 100 -2.16 7.10 2.84
N VAL A 101 -2.86 7.74 1.88
CA VAL A 101 -2.78 9.19 1.69
C VAL A 101 -3.30 9.94 2.92
N GLU A 102 -4.41 9.50 3.52
CA GLU A 102 -4.92 10.12 4.75
C GLU A 102 -3.92 10.01 5.91
N VAL A 103 -3.30 8.84 6.08
CA VAL A 103 -2.26 8.62 7.12
C VAL A 103 -1.05 9.53 6.89
N LEU A 104 -0.63 9.69 5.63
CA LEU A 104 0.58 10.43 5.27
C LEU A 104 0.38 11.94 5.16
N THR A 105 -0.83 12.40 4.83
CA THR A 105 -1.10 13.80 4.47
C THR A 105 -2.20 14.46 5.29
N GLY A 106 -2.98 13.67 6.06
CA GLY A 106 -4.16 14.14 6.79
C GLY A 106 -5.40 14.33 5.92
N VAL A 107 -5.30 14.14 4.60
CA VAL A 107 -6.40 14.32 3.64
C VAL A 107 -6.65 13.01 2.90
N ARG A 108 -7.91 12.62 2.72
CA ARG A 108 -8.29 11.34 2.06
C ARG A 108 -8.41 11.43 0.54
N GLU A 109 -7.84 12.46 -0.09
CA GLU A 109 -7.95 12.68 -1.53
C GLU A 109 -6.74 12.07 -2.26
N LEU A 110 -6.98 11.13 -3.17
CA LEU A 110 -5.92 10.54 -3.99
C LEU A 110 -5.49 11.53 -5.08
N PRO A 111 -4.23 11.99 -5.08
CA PRO A 111 -3.81 12.95 -6.10
C PRO A 111 -3.47 12.26 -7.43
N PHE A 112 -3.38 10.92 -7.48
CA PHE A 112 -2.91 10.14 -8.64
C PHE A 112 -3.91 9.06 -9.05
N GLU A 113 -3.90 8.72 -10.35
CA GLU A 113 -4.66 7.60 -10.89
C GLU A 113 -3.78 6.35 -11.00
N TYR A 114 -4.24 5.22 -10.48
CA TYR A 114 -3.58 3.93 -10.68
C TYR A 114 -3.85 3.39 -12.09
N ALA A 115 -2.80 3.29 -12.91
CA ALA A 115 -2.87 2.61 -14.20
C ALA A 115 -2.68 1.09 -14.00
N ASP A 116 -3.79 0.35 -13.85
CA ASP A 116 -3.78 -1.12 -13.86
C ASP A 116 -3.30 -1.62 -15.23
N ARG A 117 -1.98 -1.82 -15.39
CA ARG A 117 -1.40 -2.43 -16.59
C ARG A 117 -1.71 -3.92 -16.58
N ARG A 118 -2.93 -4.29 -16.97
CA ARG A 118 -3.20 -5.67 -17.38
C ARG A 118 -2.42 -5.96 -18.67
N PRO A 119 -1.78 -7.12 -18.81
CA PRO A 119 -1.34 -7.58 -20.12
C PRO A 119 -2.59 -7.69 -21.00
N ARG A 120 -2.67 -6.86 -22.04
CA ARG A 120 -3.65 -7.05 -23.10
C ARG A 120 -3.28 -8.36 -23.78
N TYR A 121 -3.93 -9.47 -23.42
CA TYR A 121 -3.91 -10.64 -24.28
C TYR A 121 -4.53 -10.23 -25.61
N ARG A 122 -3.66 -9.99 -26.59
CA ARG A 122 -4.04 -9.76 -27.97
C ARG A 122 -4.42 -11.14 -28.52
N THR A 123 -5.69 -11.50 -28.44
CA THR A 123 -6.21 -12.61 -29.24
C THR A 123 -6.00 -12.26 -30.71
N ALA A 124 -5.14 -13.02 -31.35
CA ALA A 124 -4.94 -13.03 -32.80
C ALA A 124 -6.16 -13.61 -33.50
#